data_AF-A0A2V9V939-F1
#
_entry.id   AF-A0A2V9V939-F1
#
_cell.length_a   1.000
_cell.length_b   1.000
_cell.length_c   1.000
_cell.angle_alpha   90.00
_cell.angle_beta   90.00
_cell.angle_gamma   90.00
#
_symmetry.space_group_name_H-M   'P 1'
#
loop_
_entity.id
_entity.type
_entity.pdbx_description
1 polymer ?
#
loop_
_entity_poly.entity_id
_entity_poly.type
_entity_poly.pdbx_seq_one_letter_code
_entity_poly.pdbx_strand_id
1 'polypeptide(L)'
;RGRKSGKLYSTPIDLLELGSKRFLVAPRGRAQWVRNAEAAGEITLKKGSTRQRFRLRPLSEVEKPKILKAYLDRFKREVQSYFPVPAGSPPEAFRELTQHYPAFELIPL
;
A
#
# COMPACT_ATOMS: atom_id res chain seq x y z
N ARG A 1 9.65 9.15 -6.31
CA ARG A 1 10.32 10.45 -6.61
C ARG A 1 9.32 11.57 -6.34
N GLY A 2 9.67 12.66 -5.65
CA GLY A 2 8.74 13.77 -5.42
C GLY A 2 8.32 14.45 -6.72
N ARG A 3 7.01 14.51 -7.02
CA ARG A 3 6.47 15.05 -8.29
C ARG A 3 6.87 16.52 -8.53
N LYS A 4 7.01 17.31 -7.47
CA LYS A 4 7.34 18.74 -7.53
C LYS A 4 8.84 19.04 -7.36
N SER A 5 9.60 18.19 -6.66
CA SER A 5 10.96 18.53 -6.22
C SER A 5 12.03 17.55 -6.70
N GLY A 6 11.67 16.41 -7.30
CA GLY A 6 12.62 15.37 -7.68
C GLY A 6 13.27 14.62 -6.49
N LYS A 7 13.10 15.09 -5.24
CA LYS A 7 13.71 14.49 -4.04
C LYS A 7 13.14 13.10 -3.74
N LEU A 8 13.99 12.21 -3.23
CA LEU A 8 13.59 10.90 -2.71
C LEU A 8 12.94 11.10 -1.33
N TYR A 9 11.62 10.92 -1.25
CA TYR A 9 10.92 10.81 0.02
C TYR A 9 10.89 9.34 0.42
N SER A 10 11.45 9.02 1.58
CA SER A 10 11.37 7.68 2.17
C SER A 10 10.26 7.69 3.21
N THR A 11 9.17 6.98 2.95
CA THR A 11 8.15 6.70 3.96
C THR A 11 8.32 5.23 4.34
N PRO A 12 8.66 4.89 5.59
CA PRO A 12 8.64 3.49 6.02
C PRO A 12 7.21 2.99 5.82
N ILE A 13 7.08 1.93 5.03
CA ILE A 13 5.80 1.35 4.65
C ILE A 13 5.94 -0.17 4.74
N ASP A 14 4.95 -0.80 5.35
CA ASP A 14 4.91 -2.25 5.44
C ASP A 14 4.58 -2.85 4.07
N LEU A 15 5.43 -3.76 3.62
CA LEU A 15 5.25 -4.51 2.39
C LEU A 15 4.47 -5.78 2.70
N LEU A 16 3.28 -5.92 2.14
CA LEU A 16 2.50 -7.16 2.26
C LEU A 16 2.92 -8.14 1.16
N GLU A 17 3.34 -9.33 1.58
CA GLU A 17 3.61 -10.45 0.69
C GLU A 17 2.47 -11.47 0.82
N LEU A 18 1.80 -11.78 -0.29
CA LEU A 18 0.75 -12.79 -0.37
C LEU A 18 1.02 -13.70 -1.56
N GLY A 19 1.46 -14.92 -1.27
CA GLY A 19 1.97 -15.83 -2.30
C GLY A 19 3.20 -15.23 -2.98
N SER A 20 3.19 -15.19 -4.32
CA SER A 20 4.26 -14.59 -5.13
C SER A 20 4.09 -13.08 -5.38
N LYS A 21 3.01 -12.48 -4.84
CA LYS A 21 2.64 -11.09 -5.09
C LYS A 21 2.99 -10.19 -3.91
N ARG A 22 3.28 -8.93 -4.24
CA ARG A 22 3.68 -7.89 -3.31
C ARG A 22 2.70 -6.73 -3.40
N PHE A 23 2.26 -6.22 -2.25
CA PHE A 23 1.28 -5.16 -2.16
C PHE A 23 1.73 -4.05 -1.22
N LEU A 24 1.36 -2.81 -1.57
CA LEU A 24 1.44 -1.66 -0.67
C LEU A 24 0.04 -1.16 -0.38
N VAL A 25 -0.19 -0.78 0.88
CA VAL A 25 -1.42 -0.14 1.33
C VAL A 25 -1.06 1.21 1.94
N ALA A 26 -1.87 2.22 1.68
CA ALA A 26 -1.76 3.54 2.30
C ALA A 26 -2.80 3.67 3.43
N PRO A 27 -2.51 3.20 4.67
CA PRO A 27 -3.49 3.20 5.76
C PRO A 27 -3.86 4.62 6.21
N ARG A 28 -2.99 5.61 5.99
CA ARG A 28 -3.26 7.04 6.23
C ARG A 28 -3.95 7.73 5.05
N GLY A 29 -4.54 6.94 4.16
CA GLY A 29 -5.18 7.38 2.93
C GLY A 29 -4.23 7.99 1.90
N ARG A 30 -4.74 8.91 1.07
CA ARG A 30 -4.06 9.45 -0.12
C ARG A 30 -2.95 10.46 0.20
N ALA A 31 -1.94 9.98 0.94
CA ALA A 31 -0.77 10.71 1.37
C ALA A 31 0.12 11.17 0.19
N GLN A 32 1.09 12.04 0.48
CA GLN A 32 1.95 12.62 -0.56
C GLN A 32 2.74 11.58 -1.36
N TRP A 33 3.16 10.48 -0.74
CA TRP A 33 3.85 9.40 -1.45
C TRP A 33 2.94 8.71 -2.46
N VAL A 34 1.65 8.51 -2.14
CA VAL A 34 0.66 7.92 -3.06
C VAL A 34 0.52 8.79 -4.31
N ARG A 35 0.34 10.11 -4.12
CA ARG A 35 0.23 11.06 -5.23
C ARG A 35 1.48 11.06 -6.11
N ASN A 36 2.66 10.95 -5.50
CA ASN A 36 3.92 10.86 -6.23
C ASN A 36 4.06 9.53 -6.99
N ALA A 37 3.65 8.43 -6.36
CA ALA A 37 3.70 7.08 -6.90
C ALA A 37 2.75 6.92 -8.10
N GLU A 38 1.51 7.41 -7.98
CA GLU A 38 0.53 7.45 -9.08
C GLU A 38 1.01 8.31 -10.24
N ALA A 39 1.60 9.48 -9.97
CA ALA A 39 2.11 10.36 -11.02
C ALA A 39 3.35 9.80 -11.73
N ALA A 40 4.19 9.02 -11.03
CA ALA A 40 5.38 8.42 -11.61
C ALA A 40 5.10 7.06 -12.28
N GLY A 41 4.05 6.35 -11.86
CA GLY A 41 3.74 4.97 -12.27
C GLY A 41 4.67 3.91 -11.66
N GLU A 42 5.68 4.32 -10.90
CA GLU A 42 6.70 3.45 -10.34
C GLU A 42 7.24 3.94 -8.99
N ILE A 43 7.80 3.00 -8.24
CA ILE A 43 8.53 3.25 -6.99
C ILE A 43 9.83 2.47 -6.94
N THR A 44 10.74 2.91 -6.07
CA THR A 44 11.90 2.15 -5.65
C THR A 44 11.73 1.77 -4.20
N LEU A 45 11.71 0.48 -3.88
CA LEU A 45 11.82 0.00 -2.51
C LEU A 45 13.30 -0.19 -2.16
N LYS A 46 13.66 0.24 -0.95
CA LYS A 46 15.00 0.04 -0.39
C LYS A 46 14.86 -0.81 0.88
N LYS A 47 15.60 -1.92 0.95
CA LYS A 47 15.71 -2.78 2.14
C LYS A 47 17.19 -3.05 2.40
N GLY A 48 17.74 -2.49 3.47
CA GLY A 48 19.19 -2.50 3.71
C GLY A 48 19.97 -1.83 2.57
N SER A 49 20.92 -2.56 1.98
CA SER A 49 21.69 -2.13 0.79
C SER A 49 20.93 -2.33 -0.52
N THR A 50 19.93 -3.22 -0.55
CA THR A 50 19.20 -3.58 -1.77
C THR A 50 18.20 -2.49 -2.16
N ARG A 51 18.19 -2.16 -3.46
CA ARG A 51 17.19 -1.29 -4.07
C ARG A 51 16.55 -2.01 -5.25
N GLN A 52 15.23 -2.06 -5.30
CA GLN A 52 14.49 -2.66 -6.40
C GLN A 52 13.38 -1.72 -6.87
N ARG A 53 13.23 -1.58 -8.19
CA ARG A 53 12.17 -0.78 -8.82
C ARG A 53 10.95 -1.65 -9.12
N PHE A 54 9.79 -1.04 -9.03
CA PHE A 54 8.50 -1.67 -9.31
C PHE A 54 7.58 -0.71 -10.04
N ARG A 55 6.80 -1.25 -10.98
CA ARG A 55 5.57 -0.58 -11.43
C ARG A 55 4.47 -0.79 -10.40
N LEU A 56 3.59 0.19 -10.29
CA LEU A 56 2.41 0.11 -9.43
C LEU A 56 1.18 -0.18 -10.27
N ARG A 57 0.50 -1.28 -9.97
CA ARG A 57 -0.85 -1.55 -10.48
C ARG A 57 -1.87 -1.19 -9.39
N PRO A 58 -2.67 -0.13 -9.55
CA PRO A 58 -3.77 0.16 -8.63
C PRO A 58 -4.72 -1.03 -8.55
N LEU A 59 -5.11 -1.40 -7.34
CA LEU A 59 -6.11 -2.45 -7.14
C LEU A 59 -7.51 -1.91 -7.36
N SER A 60 -8.38 -2.73 -7.94
CA SER A 60 -9.81 -2.43 -8.08
C SER A 60 -10.52 -2.47 -6.72
N GLU A 61 -11.71 -1.88 -6.67
CA GLU A 61 -12.59 -1.92 -5.49
C GLU A 61 -12.99 -3.35 -5.09
N VAL A 62 -12.94 -4.30 -6.04
CA VAL A 62 -13.24 -5.72 -5.79
C VAL A 62 -12.04 -6.45 -5.18
N GLU A 63 -10.81 -6.08 -5.57
CA GLU A 63 -9.58 -6.68 -5.05
C GLU A 63 -9.21 -6.15 -3.67
N LYS A 64 -9.40 -4.84 -3.45
CA LYS A 64 -8.96 -4.13 -2.23
C LYS A 64 -9.43 -4.77 -0.92
N PRO A 65 -10.71 -5.17 -0.72
CA PRO A 65 -11.16 -5.65 0.59
C PRO A 65 -10.35 -6.84 1.12
N LYS A 66 -9.99 -7.78 0.24
CA LYS A 66 -9.15 -8.94 0.61
C LYS A 66 -7.74 -8.51 1.01
N ILE A 67 -7.17 -7.55 0.29
CA ILE A 67 -5.81 -7.06 0.53
C ILE A 67 -5.75 -6.17 1.78
N LEU A 68 -6.74 -5.30 2.00
CA LEU A 68 -6.85 -4.46 3.20
C LEU A 68 -7.00 -5.31 4.45
N LYS A 69 -7.85 -6.35 4.41
CA LYS A 69 -7.96 -7.33 5.49
C LYS A 69 -6.63 -8.00 5.79
N ALA A 70 -5.99 -8.59 4.78
CA ALA A 70 -4.72 -9.28 4.96
C ALA A 70 -3.60 -8.35 5.47
N TYR A 71 -3.59 -7.09 5.01
CA TYR A 71 -2.68 -6.07 5.48
C TYR A 71 -2.89 -5.74 6.96
N LEU A 72 -4.13 -5.46 7.36
CA LEU A 72 -4.48 -5.14 8.74
C LEU A 72 -4.19 -6.32 9.68
N ASP A 73 -4.54 -7.55 9.27
CA ASP A 73 -4.29 -8.75 10.05
C ASP A 73 -2.79 -8.98 10.28
N ARG A 74 -1.97 -8.73 9.25
CA ARG A 74 -0.53 -8.95 9.31
C ARG A 74 0.20 -7.89 10.15
N PHE A 75 -0.19 -6.63 10.02
CA PHE A 75 0.50 -5.48 10.63
C PHE A 75 -0.34 -4.80 11.71
N LYS A 76 -1.18 -5.58 12.42
CA LYS A 76 -2.15 -5.09 13.41
C LYS A 76 -1.53 -4.11 14.40
N ARG A 77 -0.34 -4.41 14.92
CA ARG A 77 0.31 -3.59 15.97
C ARG A 77 0.63 -2.19 15.46
N GLU A 78 0.99 -2.09 14.19
CA GLU A 78 1.46 -0.88 13.53
C GLU A 78 0.31 -0.05 12.95
N VAL A 79 -0.72 -0.71 12.40
CA VAL A 79 -1.71 -0.03 11.55
C VAL A 79 -3.15 -0.01 12.07
N GLN A 80 -3.48 -0.77 13.13
CA GLN A 80 -4.86 -0.86 13.63
C GLN A 80 -5.50 0.50 13.93
N SER A 81 -4.74 1.46 14.47
CA SER A 81 -5.25 2.80 14.79
C SER A 81 -5.70 3.60 13.57
N TYR A 82 -5.29 3.20 12.36
CA TYR A 82 -5.72 3.83 11.13
C TYR A 82 -7.02 3.23 10.59
N PHE A 83 -7.33 1.98 10.92
CA PHE A 83 -8.52 1.29 10.42
C PHE A 83 -9.71 1.44 11.38
N PRO A 84 -10.92 1.79 10.88
CA PRO A 84 -12.13 1.85 11.71
C PRO A 84 -12.72 0.46 11.99
N VAL A 85 -12.17 -0.60 11.39
CA VAL A 85 -12.57 -2.00 11.60
C VAL A 85 -11.44 -2.75 12.32
N PRO A 86 -11.75 -3.70 13.23
CA PRO A 86 -10.73 -4.48 13.90
C PRO A 86 -10.07 -5.50 12.97
N ALA A 87 -8.80 -5.82 13.22
CA ALA A 87 -8.15 -6.98 12.61
C ALA A 87 -8.95 -8.25 12.92
N GLY A 88 -9.07 -9.14 11.93
CA GLY A 88 -9.92 -10.33 11.96
C GLY A 88 -11.32 -10.11 11.38
N SER A 89 -11.74 -8.87 11.11
CA SER A 89 -13.03 -8.59 10.45
C SER A 89 -13.14 -9.26 9.08
N PRO A 90 -14.37 -9.63 8.65
CA PRO A 90 -14.58 -10.24 7.34
C PRO A 90 -14.30 -9.23 6.21
N PRO A 91 -13.93 -9.66 4.99
CA PRO A 91 -13.62 -8.76 3.87
C PRO A 91 -14.71 -7.73 3.57
N GLU A 92 -15.97 -8.08 3.79
CA GLU A 92 -17.16 -7.23 3.62
C GLU A 92 -17.04 -5.91 4.38
N ALA A 93 -16.45 -5.94 5.58
CA ALA A 93 -16.26 -4.77 6.43
C ALA A 93 -15.29 -3.73 5.84
N PHE A 94 -14.48 -4.12 4.85
CA PHE A 94 -13.50 -3.24 4.21
C PHE A 94 -14.02 -2.60 2.92
N ARG A 95 -15.23 -2.96 2.45
CA ARG A 95 -15.80 -2.46 1.18
C ARG A 95 -15.96 -0.94 1.15
N GLU A 96 -16.32 -0.32 2.26
CA GLU A 96 -16.46 1.14 2.35
C GLU A 96 -15.10 1.85 2.47
N LEU A 97 -14.06 1.12 2.87
CA LEU A 97 -12.70 1.67 3.04
C LEU A 97 -11.95 1.78 1.71
N THR A 98 -12.38 1.07 0.67
CA THR A 98 -11.64 0.97 -0.59
C THR A 98 -11.39 2.33 -1.27
N GLN A 99 -12.31 3.28 -1.12
CA GLN A 99 -12.17 4.64 -1.66
C GLN A 99 -11.10 5.47 -0.92
N HIS A 100 -10.93 5.20 0.38
CA HIS A 100 -10.06 5.99 1.25
C HIS A 100 -8.68 5.36 1.44
N TYR A 101 -8.50 4.08 1.10
CA TYR A 101 -7.28 3.31 1.33
C TYR A 101 -6.67 2.87 -0.01
N PRO A 102 -5.87 3.73 -0.67
CA PRO A 102 -5.12 3.35 -1.85
C PRO A 102 -4.29 2.09 -1.59
N ALA A 103 -4.39 1.13 -2.50
CA ALA A 103 -3.63 -0.12 -2.45
C ALA A 103 -3.16 -0.48 -3.86
N PHE A 104 -1.94 -1.03 -3.94
CA PHE A 104 -1.25 -1.28 -5.19
C PHE A 104 -0.57 -2.64 -5.16
N GLU A 105 -0.63 -3.38 -6.26
CA GLU A 105 0.29 -4.49 -6.51
C GLU A 105 1.60 -3.94 -7.09
N LEU A 106 2.72 -4.50 -6.62
CA LEU A 106 4.05 -4.18 -7.09
C LEU A 106 4.48 -5.21 -8.15
N ILE A 107 4.65 -4.72 -9.37
CA ILE A 107 5.12 -5.53 -10.49
C ILE A 107 6.63 -5.26 -10.65
N PRO A 108 7.50 -6.27 -10.51
CA PRO A 108 8.94 -6.12 -10.73
C PRO A 108 9.21 -5.53 -12.13
N LEU A 109 10.13 -4.57 -12.16
CA LEU A 109 10.72 -4.06 -13.40
C LEU A 109 11.95 -4.88 -13.80
#